data_AF-A0A544ZJ72-F1
#
_entry.id   AF-A0A544ZJ72-F1
#
_cell.length_a   1.000
_cell.length_b   1.000
_cell.length_c   1.000
_cell.angle_alpha   90.00
_cell.angle_beta   90.00
_cell.angle_gamma   90.00
#
_symmetry.space_group_name_H-M   'P 1'
#
loop_
_entity.id
_entity.type
_entity.pdbx_description
1 polymer ?
#
loop_
_entity_poly.entity_id
_entity_poly.type
_entity_poly.pdbx_seq_one_letter_code
_entity_poly.pdbx_strand_id
1 'polypeptide(L)'
;MSTDKPGRARIPELSAIPWEGPVSVTQYAKVGRDLCRDVGEEFALGSDELYAVLIRSFQGHPVLKVFGAPDVRMRARRVVKRLKRAAELQRGAGVELVKFHAQFCKEFVEVLPPAKPAKRQTFDWTKDS
;
A
#
# COMPACT_ATOMS: atom_id res chain seq x y z
N MET A 1 4.19 22.26 -11.20
CA MET A 1 2.82 21.71 -11.09
C MET A 1 2.68 20.65 -12.16
N SER A 2 2.81 19.36 -11.81
CA SER A 2 2.65 18.28 -12.80
C SER A 2 1.18 18.03 -13.07
N THR A 3 0.81 18.19 -14.33
CA THR A 3 -0.48 17.83 -14.91
C THR A 3 -0.50 16.33 -15.18
N ASP A 4 -0.96 15.52 -14.21
CA ASP A 4 -1.15 14.08 -14.42
C ASP A 4 -2.63 13.74 -14.62
N LYS A 5 -2.89 12.87 -15.60
CA LYS A 5 -4.22 12.32 -15.94
C LYS A 5 -4.87 11.69 -14.70
N PRO A 6 -6.20 11.82 -14.53
CA PRO A 6 -6.92 11.16 -13.44
C PRO A 6 -6.84 9.65 -13.66
N GLY A 7 -6.11 8.94 -12.80
CA GLY A 7 -6.05 7.47 -12.79
C GLY A 7 -4.69 6.87 -12.41
N ARG A 8 -3.58 7.61 -12.53
CA ARG A 8 -2.27 7.18 -12.00
C ARG A 8 -1.51 8.41 -11.49
N ALA A 9 -1.79 8.82 -10.26
CA ALA A 9 -0.87 9.70 -9.56
C ALA A 9 0.48 8.97 -9.45
N ARG A 10 1.58 9.65 -9.76
CA ARG A 10 2.93 9.07 -9.62
C ARG A 10 3.13 8.60 -8.18
N ILE A 11 3.63 7.37 -8.03
CA ILE A 11 3.92 6.78 -6.72
C ILE A 11 4.95 7.69 -6.02
N PRO A 12 4.69 8.15 -4.79
CA PRO A 12 5.64 8.96 -4.05
C PRO A 12 6.93 8.17 -3.81
N GLU A 13 8.07 8.73 -4.23
CA GLU A 13 9.37 8.09 -4.05
C GLU A 13 9.89 8.34 -2.63
N LEU A 14 10.11 7.27 -1.87
CA LEU A 14 10.71 7.37 -0.53
C LEU A 14 12.11 7.99 -0.55
N SER A 15 12.87 7.74 -1.61
CA SER A 15 14.21 8.31 -1.84
C SER A 15 14.20 9.83 -2.01
N ALA A 16 13.05 10.43 -2.35
CA ALA A 16 12.93 11.87 -2.55
C ALA A 16 12.67 12.63 -1.24
N ILE A 17 12.48 11.94 -0.10
CA ILE A 17 12.28 12.57 1.21
C ILE A 17 13.65 12.91 1.79
N PRO A 18 14.04 14.20 1.89
CA PRO A 18 15.30 14.58 2.51
C PRO A 18 15.24 14.24 4.01
N TRP A 19 16.30 13.60 4.53
CA TRP A 19 16.40 13.22 5.94
C TRP A 19 16.84 14.41 6.80
N GLU A 20 15.97 15.40 6.92
CA GLU A 20 16.21 16.63 7.67
C GLU A 20 15.31 16.68 8.92
N GLY A 21 15.82 16.10 10.00
CA GLY A 21 15.21 16.18 11.32
C GLY A 21 13.93 15.34 11.50
N PRO A 22 13.15 15.57 12.56
CA PRO A 22 12.07 14.66 12.95
C PRO A 22 10.86 14.61 12.01
N VAL A 23 10.62 15.70 11.28
CA VAL A 23 9.50 15.81 10.35
C VAL A 23 9.69 14.86 9.17
N SER A 24 10.92 14.69 8.68
CA SER A 24 11.21 13.77 7.59
C SER A 24 10.95 12.32 7.99
N VAL A 25 11.21 11.94 9.25
CA VAL A 25 10.93 10.58 9.77
C VAL A 25 9.43 10.30 9.79
N THR A 26 8.65 11.27 10.23
CA THR A 26 7.18 11.19 10.23
C THR A 26 6.64 11.08 8.79
N GLN A 27 7.17 11.90 7.88
CA GLN A 27 6.80 11.87 6.48
C GLN A 27 7.20 10.55 5.82
N TYR A 28 8.39 10.02 6.10
CA TYR A 28 8.88 8.75 5.60
C TYR A 28 7.99 7.59 6.05
N ALA A 29 7.64 7.53 7.34
CA ALA A 29 6.76 6.50 7.87
C ALA A 29 5.35 6.57 7.26
N LYS A 30 4.81 7.79 7.08
CA LYS A 30 3.50 8.01 6.44
C LYS A 30 3.50 7.56 4.98
N VAL A 31 4.42 8.10 4.18
CA VAL A 31 4.52 7.79 2.75
C VAL A 31 4.85 6.31 2.54
N GLY A 32 5.72 5.72 3.36
CA GLY A 32 6.06 4.30 3.27
C GLY A 32 4.88 3.40 3.60
N ARG A 33 4.05 3.79 4.58
CA ARG A 33 2.81 3.06 4.89
C ARG A 33 1.84 3.09 3.72
N ASP A 34 1.65 4.26 3.11
CA ASP A 34 0.78 4.43 1.95
C ASP A 34 1.30 3.59 0.77
N LEU A 35 2.61 3.60 0.52
CA LEU A 35 3.26 2.76 -0.49
C LEU A 35 3.03 1.26 -0.24
N CYS A 36 3.24 0.78 0.98
CA CYS A 36 3.00 -0.61 1.34
C CYS A 36 1.52 -1.00 1.14
N ARG A 37 0.60 -0.10 1.47
CA ARG A 37 -0.84 -0.32 1.23
C ARG A 37 -1.14 -0.44 -0.26
N ASP A 38 -0.68 0.53 -1.07
CA ASP A 38 -0.95 0.58 -2.51
C ASP A 38 -0.35 -0.64 -3.22
N VAL A 39 0.90 -1.01 -2.91
CA VAL A 39 1.54 -2.22 -3.46
C VAL A 39 0.80 -3.49 -3.02
N GLY A 40 0.33 -3.53 -1.77
CA GLY A 40 -0.49 -4.62 -1.27
C GLY A 40 -1.82 -4.77 -2.03
N GLU A 41 -2.48 -3.65 -2.32
CA GLU A 41 -3.72 -3.59 -3.11
C GLU A 41 -3.47 -4.06 -4.56
N GLU A 42 -2.40 -3.59 -5.21
CA GLU A 42 -1.99 -4.03 -6.56
C GLU A 42 -1.73 -5.55 -6.62
N PHE A 43 -1.05 -6.11 -5.61
CA PHE A 43 -0.86 -7.57 -5.54
C PHE A 43 -2.17 -8.33 -5.32
N ALA A 44 -3.10 -7.79 -4.52
CA ALA A 44 -4.39 -8.43 -4.29
C ALA A 44 -5.23 -8.42 -5.58
N LEU A 45 -5.37 -7.27 -6.22
CA LEU A 45 -6.08 -7.09 -7.50
C LEU A 45 -5.47 -7.98 -8.60
N GLY A 46 -4.15 -7.91 -8.78
CA GLY A 46 -3.44 -8.73 -9.77
C GLY A 46 -3.59 -10.24 -9.51
N SER A 47 -3.71 -10.66 -8.25
CA SER A 47 -3.96 -12.07 -7.92
C SER A 47 -5.35 -12.53 -8.34
N ASP A 48 -6.37 -11.68 -8.18
CA ASP A 48 -7.75 -12.01 -8.51
C ASP A 48 -7.99 -11.93 -10.03
N GLU A 49 -7.41 -10.94 -10.70
CA GLU A 49 -7.42 -10.84 -12.18
C GLU A 49 -6.72 -12.04 -12.83
N LEU A 50 -5.53 -12.41 -12.35
CA LEU A 50 -4.79 -13.56 -12.88
C LEU A 50 -5.57 -14.86 -12.68
N TYR A 51 -6.18 -15.04 -11.51
CA TYR A 51 -7.03 -16.19 -11.22
C TYR A 51 -8.25 -16.24 -12.15
N ALA A 52 -8.93 -15.10 -12.32
CA ALA A 52 -10.11 -14.98 -13.17
C ALA A 52 -9.79 -15.25 -14.65
N VAL A 53 -8.74 -14.61 -15.18
CA VAL A 53 -8.31 -14.78 -16.58
C VAL A 53 -7.93 -16.23 -16.82
N LEU A 54 -7.03 -16.81 -16.02
CA LEU A 54 -6.52 -18.15 -16.29
C LEU A 54 -7.58 -19.23 -16.09
N ILE A 55 -8.48 -19.11 -15.12
CA ILE A 55 -9.49 -20.16 -14.90
C ILE A 55 -10.66 -20.04 -15.86
N ARG A 56 -11.15 -18.82 -16.14
CA ARG A 56 -12.26 -18.61 -17.09
C ARG A 56 -11.83 -18.86 -18.54
N SER A 57 -10.61 -18.49 -18.94
CA SER A 57 -10.12 -18.72 -20.31
C SER A 57 -10.00 -20.21 -20.68
N PHE A 58 -9.87 -21.12 -19.70
CA PHE A 58 -9.90 -22.57 -19.95
C PHE A 58 -11.31 -23.19 -19.95
N GLN A 59 -12.37 -22.42 -19.67
CA GLN A 59 -13.75 -22.88 -19.76
C GLN A 59 -14.29 -22.67 -21.19
N GLY A 60 -13.89 -23.53 -22.13
CA GLY A 60 -14.46 -23.50 -23.48
C GLY A 60 -13.77 -24.35 -24.53
N HIS A 61 -12.47 -24.65 -24.37
CA HIS A 61 -11.70 -25.37 -25.39
C HIS A 61 -11.33 -26.80 -24.93
N PRO A 62 -11.84 -27.88 -25.59
CA PRO A 62 -11.66 -29.27 -25.17
C PRO A 62 -10.19 -29.70 -25.07
N VAL A 63 -9.36 -29.27 -26.03
CA VAL A 63 -7.93 -29.62 -26.09
C VAL A 63 -7.13 -28.96 -24.95
N LEU A 64 -7.41 -27.69 -24.66
CA LEU A 64 -6.74 -27.00 -23.55
C LEU A 64 -7.12 -27.63 -22.22
N LYS A 65 -8.39 -28.03 -22.03
CA LYS A 65 -8.86 -28.66 -20.79
C LYS A 65 -8.14 -29.96 -20.45
N VAL A 66 -7.71 -30.73 -21.46
CA VAL A 66 -7.12 -32.08 -21.29
C VAL A 66 -5.59 -32.06 -21.36
N PHE A 67 -4.97 -31.31 -22.28
CA PHE A 67 -3.53 -31.41 -22.54
C PHE A 67 -2.67 -30.25 -22.00
N GLY A 68 -3.24 -29.05 -21.75
CA GLY A 68 -2.47 -27.87 -21.34
C GLY A 68 -2.93 -27.19 -20.04
N ALA A 69 -4.21 -27.31 -19.68
CA ALA A 69 -4.82 -26.63 -18.55
C ALA A 69 -4.34 -27.11 -17.17
N PRO A 70 -4.00 -28.38 -16.92
CA PRO A 70 -3.63 -28.80 -15.56
C PRO A 70 -2.36 -28.11 -15.04
N ASP A 71 -1.27 -28.11 -15.83
CA ASP A 71 0.00 -27.49 -15.43
C ASP A 71 -0.14 -25.96 -15.35
N VAL A 72 -0.78 -25.33 -16.34
CA VAL A 72 -1.01 -23.88 -16.31
C VAL A 72 -1.87 -23.46 -15.13
N ARG A 73 -2.91 -24.23 -14.76
CA ARG A 73 -3.72 -23.97 -13.56
C ARG A 73 -2.90 -24.12 -12.28
N MET A 74 -2.02 -25.12 -12.19
CA MET A 74 -1.16 -25.29 -11.02
C MET A 74 -0.15 -24.15 -10.88
N ARG A 75 0.49 -23.76 -11.98
CA ARG A 75 1.40 -22.59 -12.02
C ARG A 75 0.65 -21.30 -11.67
N ALA A 76 -0.54 -21.09 -12.23
CA ALA A 76 -1.42 -19.97 -11.92
C ALA A 76 -1.73 -19.89 -10.42
N ARG A 77 -2.22 -20.99 -9.84
CA ARG A 77 -2.50 -21.07 -8.40
C ARG A 77 -1.26 -20.76 -7.55
N ARG A 78 -0.08 -21.22 -7.97
CA ARG A 78 1.17 -20.91 -7.28
C ARG A 78 1.51 -19.42 -7.34
N VAL A 79 1.33 -18.77 -8.48
CA VAL A 79 1.53 -17.32 -8.64
C VAL A 79 0.51 -16.54 -7.82
N VAL A 80 -0.78 -16.88 -7.89
CA VAL A 80 -1.83 -16.27 -7.08
C VAL A 80 -1.51 -16.38 -5.58
N LYS A 81 -1.08 -17.56 -5.11
CA LYS A 81 -0.66 -17.74 -3.71
C LYS A 81 0.53 -16.85 -3.32
N ARG A 82 1.50 -16.66 -4.23
CA ARG A 82 2.65 -15.78 -4.01
C ARG A 82 2.25 -14.31 -3.95
N LEU A 83 1.34 -13.88 -4.84
CA LEU A 83 0.82 -12.51 -4.86
C LEU A 83 0.03 -12.20 -3.58
N LYS A 84 -0.85 -13.12 -3.15
CA LYS A 84 -1.58 -12.98 -1.87
C LYS A 84 -0.63 -12.89 -0.69
N ARG A 85 0.40 -13.75 -0.64
CA ARG A 85 1.44 -13.67 0.37
C ARG A 85 2.22 -12.36 0.32
N ALA A 86 2.52 -11.85 -0.87
CA ALA A 86 3.21 -10.56 -1.03
C ALA A 86 2.35 -9.41 -0.50
N ALA A 87 1.03 -9.42 -0.76
CA ALA A 87 0.09 -8.46 -0.19
C ALA A 87 0.08 -8.49 1.36
N GLU A 88 0.06 -9.70 1.95
CA GLU A 88 0.15 -9.86 3.41
C GLU A 88 1.47 -9.32 3.98
N LEU A 89 2.60 -9.60 3.31
CA LEU A 89 3.91 -9.09 3.72
C LEU A 89 3.96 -7.57 3.67
N GLN A 90 3.39 -6.95 2.63
CA GLN A 90 3.31 -5.49 2.54
C GLN A 90 2.44 -4.90 3.65
N ARG A 91 1.33 -5.54 4.02
CA ARG A 91 0.54 -5.13 5.18
C ARG A 91 1.36 -5.17 6.47
N GLY A 92 2.18 -6.20 6.66
CA GLY A 92 3.11 -6.30 7.79
C GLY A 92 4.16 -5.18 7.79
N ALA A 93 4.80 -4.94 6.65
CA ALA A 93 5.79 -3.87 6.49
C ALA A 93 5.20 -2.47 6.82
N GLY A 94 3.97 -2.20 6.38
CA GLY A 94 3.26 -0.97 6.71
C GLY A 94 3.00 -0.79 8.21
N VAL A 95 2.74 -1.88 8.95
CA VAL A 95 2.60 -1.85 10.41
C VAL A 95 3.94 -1.57 11.09
N GLU A 96 5.03 -2.17 10.61
CA GLU A 96 6.36 -1.94 11.16
C GLU A 96 6.81 -0.47 11.00
N LEU A 97 6.44 0.20 9.91
CA LEU A 97 6.70 1.64 9.74
C LEU A 97 6.01 2.51 10.80
N VAL A 98 4.80 2.14 11.22
CA VAL A 98 4.07 2.84 12.29
C VAL A 98 4.74 2.60 13.64
N LYS A 99 5.14 1.36 13.92
CA LYS A 99 5.87 1.02 15.16
C LYS A 99 7.21 1.73 15.23
N PHE A 100 7.95 1.74 14.12
CA PHE A 100 9.20 2.47 13.99
C PHE A 100 9.02 3.96 14.31
N HIS A 101 8.01 4.60 13.71
CA HIS A 101 7.71 6.02 13.99
C HIS A 101 7.34 6.26 15.45
N ALA A 102 6.52 5.38 16.04
CA ALA A 102 6.13 5.50 17.45
C ALA A 102 7.34 5.35 18.39
N GLN A 103 8.22 4.39 18.11
CA GLN A 103 9.45 4.18 18.89
C GLN A 103 10.41 5.36 18.73
N PHE A 104 10.60 5.87 17.51
CA PHE A 104 11.38 7.07 17.27
C PHE A 104 10.84 8.26 18.07
N CYS A 105 9.52 8.49 18.04
CA CYS A 105 8.92 9.55 18.83
C CYS A 105 9.23 9.39 20.33
N LYS A 106 9.15 8.16 20.86
CA LYS A 106 9.40 7.86 22.27
C LYS A 106 10.87 8.06 22.68
N GLU A 107 11.81 7.66 21.85
CA GLU A 107 13.25 7.76 22.15
C GLU A 107 13.77 9.19 22.04
N PHE A 108 13.18 9.99 21.14
CA PHE A 108 13.68 11.31 20.83
C PHE A 108 12.82 12.45 21.39
N VAL A 109 11.81 12.18 22.24
CA VAL A 109 10.88 13.19 22.80
C VAL A 109 11.59 14.45 23.30
N GLU A 110 12.75 14.30 23.95
CA GLU A 110 13.51 15.41 24.54
C GLU A 110 14.15 16.34 23.50
N VAL A 111 14.44 15.81 22.31
CA VAL A 111 15.05 16.55 21.19
C VAL A 111 13.98 17.04 20.20
N LEU A 112 12.77 16.49 20.27
CA LEU A 112 11.67 16.89 19.40
C LEU A 112 11.17 18.28 19.80
N PRO A 113 10.95 19.19 18.83
CA PRO A 113 10.30 20.45 19.12
C PRO A 113 8.91 20.20 19.74
N PRO A 114 8.48 20.99 20.74
CA PRO A 114 7.21 20.77 21.42
C PRO A 114 6.07 20.75 20.41
N ALA A 115 5.24 19.70 20.47
CA ALA A 115 4.10 19.56 19.58
C ALA A 115 3.21 20.80 19.68
N LYS A 116 2.91 21.43 18.55
CA LYS A 116 1.95 22.55 18.52
C LYS A 116 0.63 22.04 19.11
N PRO A 117 0.00 22.77 20.06
CA PRO A 117 -1.25 22.34 20.64
C PRO A 117 -2.27 22.13 19.51
N ALA A 118 -2.93 20.96 19.52
CA ALA A 118 -3.97 20.67 18.55
C ALA A 118 -5.01 21.79 18.59
N LYS A 119 -5.18 22.53 17.48
CA LYS A 119 -6.28 23.48 17.35
C LYS A 119 -7.57 22.67 17.43
N ARG A 120 -8.20 22.63 18.60
CA ARG A 120 -9.58 22.15 18.73
C ARG A 120 -10.41 23.01 17.78
N GLN A 121 -11.00 22.39 16.76
CA GLN A 121 -12.04 23.04 15.99
C GLN A 121 -13.22 23.22 16.93
N THR A 122 -13.36 24.44 17.46
CA THR A 122 -14.60 24.86 18.11
C THR A 122 -15.64 24.97 17.01
N PHE A 123 -16.61 24.07 17.03
CA PHE A 123 -17.78 24.16 16.16
C PHE A 123 -18.54 25.44 16.52
N ASP A 124 -18.69 26.33 15.54
CA ASP A 124 -19.34 27.62 15.72
C ASP A 124 -20.77 27.53 15.20
N TRP A 125 -21.72 27.38 16.13
CA TRP A 125 -23.15 27.29 15.85
C TRP A 125 -23.76 28.59 15.27
N THR A 126 -23.01 29.70 15.23
CA THR A 126 -23.54 31.02 14.84
C THR A 126 -23.39 31.34 13.35
N LYS A 127 -22.77 30.46 12.56
CA LYS A 127 -22.55 30.69 11.11
C LYS A 127 -23.68 30.22 10.19
N ASP A 128 -24.67 29.50 10.73
CA ASP A 128 -25.78 28.92 9.97
C ASP A 128 -27.15 29.59 10.28
N SER A 129 -27.16 30.83 10.77
CA SER A 129 -28.38 31.62 11.07
C SER A 129 -28.51 32.87 10.21
#